data_AF-A0A917YDQ4-F1
#
_entry.id   AF-A0A917YDQ4-F1
#
_cell.length_a   1.000
_cell.length_b   1.000
_cell.length_c   1.000
_cell.angle_alpha   90.00
_cell.angle_beta   90.00
_cell.angle_gamma   90.00
#
_symmetry.space_group_name_H-M   'P 1'
#
loop_
_entity.id
_entity.type
_entity.pdbx_description
1 polymer ?
#
loop_
_entity_poly.entity_id
_entity_poly.type
_entity_poly.pdbx_seq_one_letter_code
_entity_poly.pdbx_strand_id
1 'polypeptide(L)' 'MGAKSVIGFQMARIARGEPELYERWRQELWRLFGDGALKPAVHGEFALEDAAKAHEAIESRSNLGKVVLRP' A
#
# COMPACT_ATOMS: atom_id res chain seq x y z
N MET A 1 34.51 -5.93 8.56
CA MET A 1 33.91 -6.34 7.27
C MET A 1 32.71 -5.45 7.01
N GLY A 2 32.78 -4.60 5.98
CA GLY A 2 31.71 -3.63 5.67
C GLY A 2 30.63 -4.21 4.74
N ALA A 3 29.45 -3.60 4.74
CA ALA A 3 28.36 -3.97 3.83
C ALA A 3 28.80 -3.80 2.37
N LYS A 4 28.52 -4.81 1.52
CA LYS A 4 28.88 -4.81 0.09
C LYS A 4 28.00 -3.90 -0.77
N SER A 5 26.79 -3.56 -0.31
CA SER A 5 25.88 -2.64 -0.99
C SER A 5 24.78 -2.10 -0.06
N VAL A 6 24.25 -0.91 -0.39
CA VAL A 6 23.02 -0.34 0.19
C VAL A 6 22.12 0.08 -0.97
N ILE A 7 20.85 -0.37 -0.98
CA ILE A 7 19.88 -0.07 -2.04
C ILE A 7 18.67 0.64 -1.41
N GLY A 8 18.42 1.88 -1.82
CA GLY A 8 17.22 2.62 -1.46
C GLY A 8 16.07 2.31 -2.42
N PHE A 9 14.87 2.12 -1.90
CA PHE A 9 13.66 1.90 -2.69
C PHE A 9 12.64 3.01 -2.45
N GLN A 10 12.21 3.68 -3.52
CA GLN A 10 11.22 4.75 -3.46
C GLN A 10 10.23 4.63 -4.62
N MET A 11 9.01 4.20 -4.30
CA MET A 11 7.94 4.03 -5.30
C MET A 11 7.70 5.28 -6.15
N ALA A 12 7.65 6.46 -5.53
CA ALA A 12 7.35 7.70 -6.24
C ALA A 12 8.44 8.10 -7.25
N ARG A 13 9.71 7.70 -7.03
CA ARG A 13 10.79 7.92 -7.99
C ARG A 13 10.60 7.04 -9.22
N ILE A 14 10.26 5.77 -9.01
CA ILE A 14 10.03 4.81 -10.09
C ILE A 14 8.79 5.23 -10.90
N ALA A 15 7.68 5.57 -10.23
CA ALA A 15 6.47 6.01 -10.90
C ALA A 15 6.67 7.22 -11.81
N ARG A 16 7.59 8.14 -11.46
CA ARG A 16 7.91 9.32 -12.27
C ARG A 16 9.00 9.09 -13.32
N GLY A 17 10.00 8.26 -13.02
CA GLY A 17 11.16 8.04 -13.89
C GLY A 17 11.02 6.89 -14.87
N GLU A 18 10.15 5.93 -14.55
CA GLU A 18 9.91 4.70 -15.32
C GLU A 18 8.40 4.37 -15.35
N PRO A 19 7.56 5.24 -15.93
CA PRO A 19 6.11 5.10 -15.87
C PRO A 19 5.61 3.80 -16.52
N GLU A 20 6.27 3.30 -17.57
CA GLU A 20 5.91 2.03 -18.21
C GLU A 20 6.19 0.83 -17.29
N LEU A 21 7.29 0.87 -16.53
CA LEU A 21 7.60 -0.16 -15.54
C LEU A 21 6.54 -0.16 -14.43
N TYR A 22 6.21 1.02 -13.92
CA TYR A 22 5.19 1.18 -12.89
C TYR A 22 3.82 0.69 -13.38
N GLU A 23 3.44 1.01 -14.61
CA GLU A 23 2.18 0.57 -15.21
C GLU A 23 2.13 -0.96 -15.36
N ARG A 24 3.23 -1.61 -15.79
CA ARG A 24 3.29 -3.07 -15.84
C ARG A 24 3.05 -3.70 -14.46
N TRP A 25 3.70 -3.18 -13.42
CA TRP A 25 3.46 -3.65 -12.04
C TRP A 25 2.03 -3.43 -11.60
N ARG A 26 1.45 -2.27 -11.91
CA ARG A 26 0.05 -1.98 -11.59
C ARG A 26 -0.88 -3.01 -12.22
N GLN A 27 -0.71 -3.30 -13.51
CA GLN A 27 -1.52 -4.30 -14.22
C GLN A 27 -1.36 -5.70 -13.64
N GLU A 28 -0.13 -6.10 -13.31
CA GLU A 28 0.13 -7.39 -12.67
C GLU A 28 -0.57 -7.50 -11.31
N LEU A 29 -0.49 -6.46 -10.47
CA LEU A 29 -1.17 -6.44 -9.16
C LEU A 29 -2.69 -6.54 -9.32
N TRP A 30 -3.28 -5.86 -10.30
CA TRP A 30 -4.72 -5.97 -10.58
C TRP A 30 -5.12 -7.36 -11.04
N ARG A 31 -4.33 -7.98 -11.92
CA ARG A 31 -4.55 -9.37 -12.34
C ARG A 31 -4.50 -10.32 -11.14
N LEU A 32 -3.45 -10.25 -10.32
CA LEU A 32 -3.30 -11.08 -9.13
C LEU A 32 -4.44 -10.88 -8.13
N PHE A 33 -4.94 -9.65 -7.97
CA PHE A 33 -6.09 -9.35 -7.14
C PHE A 33 -7.37 -9.97 -7.71
N GLY A 34 -7.63 -9.80 -9.01
CA GLY A 34 -8.79 -10.39 -9.70
C GLY A 34 -8.79 -11.93 -9.66
N ASP A 35 -7.60 -12.54 -9.75
CA ASP A 35 -7.40 -14.00 -9.66
C ASP A 35 -7.48 -14.51 -8.19
N GLY A 36 -7.60 -13.62 -7.20
CA GLY A 36 -7.63 -13.96 -5.77
C GLY A 36 -6.29 -14.42 -5.18
N ALA A 37 -5.22 -14.37 -5.96
CA ALA A 37 -3.86 -14.71 -5.54
C ALA A 37 -3.24 -13.62 -4.65
N LEU A 38 -3.70 -12.37 -4.78
CA LEU A 38 -3.37 -11.25 -3.91
C LEU A 38 -4.62 -10.81 -3.14
N LYS A 39 -4.58 -10.91 -1.81
CA LYS A 39 -5.68 -10.51 -0.93
C LYS A 39 -5.23 -9.37 -0.01
N PRO A 40 -5.81 -8.16 -0.11
CA PRO A 40 -5.54 -7.09 0.84
C PRO A 40 -6.00 -7.51 2.24
N ALA A 41 -5.11 -7.39 3.22
CA ALA A 41 -5.50 -7.50 4.62
C ALA A 41 -6.11 -6.17 5.05
N VAL A 42 -7.43 -6.14 5.30
CA VAL A 42 -8.14 -4.98 5.83
C VAL A 42 -8.18 -5.12 7.35
N HIS A 43 -7.64 -4.12 8.04
CA HIS A 43 -7.68 -4.03 9.49
C HIS A 43 -9.04 -3.52 9.98
N GLY A 44 -9.57 -2.49 9.33
CA GLY A 44 -10.81 -1.86 9.73
C GLY A 44 -11.37 -0.95 8.65
N GLU A 45 -12.68 -0.81 8.66
CA GLU A 45 -13.43 0.06 7.78
C GLU A 45 -14.17 1.08 8.62
N PHE A 46 -14.10 2.34 8.22
CA PHE A 46 -14.69 3.46 8.93
C PHE A 46 -15.55 4.24 7.94
N ALA A 47 -16.63 4.85 8.42
CA ALA A 47 -17.38 5.81 7.62
C ALA A 47 -16.48 7.02 7.28
N LEU A 48 -16.72 7.66 6.14
CA LEU A 48 -15.91 8.80 5.69
C LEU A 48 -15.92 9.95 6.69
N GLU A 49 -17.07 10.21 7.31
CA GLU A 49 -17.25 11.18 8.39
C GLU A 49 -16.43 10.86 9.66
N ASP A 50 -16.03 9.60 9.83
CA ASP A 50 -15.25 9.09 10.96
C ASP A 50 -13.74 9.04 10.66
N ALA A 51 -13.26 9.81 9.68
CA ALA A 51 -11.85 9.82 9.28
C ALA A 51 -10.87 10.10 10.45
N ALA A 52 -11.27 10.90 11.44
CA ALA A 52 -10.48 11.13 12.65
C ALA A 52 -10.17 9.81 13.41
N LYS A 53 -11.19 8.96 13.60
CA LYS A 53 -11.03 7.65 14.26
C LYS A 53 -10.16 6.70 13.45
N ALA A 54 -10.28 6.74 12.12
CA ALA A 54 -9.41 5.99 11.22
C ALA A 54 -7.94 6.41 11.37
N HIS A 55 -7.67 7.71 11.53
CA HIS A 55 -6.32 8.23 11.81
C HIS A 55 -5.79 7.80 13.17
N GLU A 56 -6.60 7.88 14.23
CA GLU A 56 -6.22 7.40 15.57
C GLU A 56 -5.78 5.92 15.54
N ALA A 57 -6.49 5.07 14.79
CA ALA A 57 -6.13 3.67 14.61
C ALA A 57 -4.75 3.49 13.96
N ILE A 58 -4.39 4.34 12.98
CA ILE A 58 -3.08 4.33 12.32
C ILE A 58 -1.98 4.84 13.27
N GLU A 59 -2.25 5.95 13.96
CA GLU A 59 -1.27 6.62 14.84
C GLU A 59 -0.90 5.77 16.05
N SER A 60 -1.86 5.01 16.58
CA SER A 60 -1.62 4.01 17.64
C SER A 60 -0.71 2.86 17.20
N ARG A 61 -0.49 2.69 15.88
CA ARG A 61 0.24 1.58 15.25
C ARG A 61 -0.30 0.19 15.61
N SER A 62 -1.57 0.11 16.00
CA SER A 62 -2.25 -1.15 16.31
C SER A 62 -2.80 -1.86 15.07
N ASN A 63 -2.90 -1.15 13.94
CA ASN A 63 -3.50 -1.70 12.73
C ASN A 63 -2.58 -2.73 12.03
N LEU A 64 -3.09 -3.96 11.91
CA LEU A 64 -2.47 -5.02 11.11
C LEU A 64 -3.20 -5.11 9.77
N GLY A 65 -2.86 -4.20 8.85
CA GLY A 65 -3.46 -4.13 7.53
C GLY A 65 -3.92 -2.72 7.15
N LYS A 66 -4.69 -2.63 6.07
CA LYS A 66 -5.25 -1.39 5.55
C LYS A 66 -6.42 -0.91 6.39
N VAL A 67 -6.41 0.38 6.71
CA VAL A 67 -7.58 1.11 7.22
C VAL A 67 -8.28 1.72 6.02
N VAL A 68 -9.59 1.48 5.88
CA VAL A 68 -10.38 1.87 4.71
C VAL A 68 -11.46 2.85 5.14
N LEU A 69 -11.64 3.92 4.37
CA LEU A 69 -12.79 4.82 4.49
C LEU A 69 -13.85 4.41 3.47
N ARG A 70 -15.11 4.32 3.92
CA ARG A 70 -16.27 4.08 3.07
C ARG A 70 -17.11 5.36 2.94
N PRO A 71 -17.52 5.75 1.72
CA PRO A 71 -18.45 6.85 1.49
C PRO A 71 -19.84 6.62 2.12
#